data_AF-A0A1S2YJY1-F1
#
_entry.id   AF-A0A1S2YJY1-F1
#
_cell.length_a   1.000
_cell.length_b   1.000
_cell.length_c   1.000
_cell.angle_alpha   90.00
_cell.angle_beta   90.00
_cell.angle_gamma   90.00
#
_symmetry.space_group_name_H-M   'P 1'
#
loop_
_entity.id
_entity.type
_entity.pdbx_description
1 polymer ?
#
loop_
_entity_poly.entity_id
_entity_poly.type
_entity_poly.pdbx_seq_one_letter_code
_entity_poly.pdbx_strand_id
1 'polypeptide(L)'
;MEKEKQKETSSDSSIAEPSSFKLLLSCPSALSPSQVSVSFSDAYDRIPHSDVTLENSVSEIWEQKSVQNKSLFNGHKFRYGGHLLHTGDGSDDEPHVCLHLGLTDYRTFVGTNLSPLWERFLVPSVDDSVLCQHTSSPLGNGAVVETIDNKILVLQRSYNVGEFPGYFVFPGGHPEPQEIGITSHQYVKESTESVNIKVSREMFDSIVREVVEEIGVPALSLSIPAFIGISRRNLNVRPTAFFFIKCNLDSNEVQQFYYSALDGYESTQLYTVPLTELENMASRMPGCHQGGFALYKLMVDTRKIT
;
A
#
# COMPACT_ATOMS: atom_id res chain seq x y z
N MET A 1 50.10 -37.60 28.58
CA MET A 1 50.17 -36.34 27.82
C MET A 1 49.07 -36.38 26.77
N GLU A 2 47.85 -36.11 27.22
CA GLU A 2 46.69 -35.91 26.37
C GLU A 2 46.84 -34.56 25.66
N LYS A 3 46.61 -34.56 24.34
CA LYS A 3 46.45 -33.32 23.57
C LYS A 3 44.95 -33.08 23.43
N GLU A 4 44.45 -32.13 24.20
CA GLU A 4 43.12 -31.53 24.01
C GLU A 4 43.04 -30.91 22.61
N LYS A 5 42.02 -31.32 21.86
CA LYS A 5 41.63 -30.67 20.60
C LYS A 5 40.47 -29.75 20.95
N GLN A 6 40.75 -28.46 21.10
CA GLN A 6 39.71 -27.44 21.26
C GLN A 6 38.80 -27.48 20.03
N LYS A 7 37.51 -27.70 20.30
CA LYS A 7 36.43 -27.66 19.32
C LYS A 7 35.95 -26.21 19.30
N GLU A 8 36.40 -25.44 18.31
CA GLU A 8 35.81 -24.14 18.01
C GLU A 8 34.34 -24.35 17.64
N THR A 9 33.46 -23.96 18.56
CA THR A 9 32.04 -23.78 18.29
C THR A 9 31.89 -22.50 17.47
N SER A 10 31.69 -22.65 16.16
CA SER A 10 31.20 -21.57 15.32
C SER A 10 29.81 -21.18 15.81
N SER A 11 29.71 -20.02 16.45
CA SER A 11 28.44 -19.38 16.74
C SER A 11 27.78 -19.04 15.41
N ASP A 12 26.77 -19.83 15.05
CA ASP A 12 25.89 -19.56 13.92
C ASP A 12 25.11 -18.29 14.22
N SER A 13 25.67 -17.14 13.85
CA SER A 13 24.92 -15.89 13.80
C SER A 13 23.98 -16.03 12.62
N SER A 14 22.78 -16.52 12.87
CA SER A 14 21.67 -16.42 11.92
C SER A 14 21.51 -14.94 11.59
N ILE A 15 22.09 -14.52 10.48
CA ILE A 15 21.82 -13.23 9.87
C ILE A 15 20.33 -13.28 9.57
N ALA A 16 19.52 -12.64 10.42
CA ALA A 16 18.10 -12.53 10.19
C ALA A 16 17.93 -11.96 8.77
N GLU A 17 17.22 -12.68 7.91
CA GLU A 17 16.94 -12.17 6.57
C GLU A 17 16.34 -10.78 6.72
N PRO A 18 16.84 -9.78 5.98
CA PRO A 18 16.30 -8.44 6.07
C PRO A 18 14.80 -8.50 5.76
N SER A 19 13.98 -7.93 6.66
CA SER A 19 12.53 -7.84 6.47
C SER A 19 12.21 -7.37 5.05
N SER A 20 11.17 -7.92 4.42
CA SER A 20 10.75 -7.47 3.08
C SER A 20 10.00 -6.13 3.12
N PHE A 21 9.65 -5.64 4.31
CA PHE A 21 8.83 -4.45 4.54
C PHE A 21 9.14 -3.70 5.85
N LYS A 22 8.56 -2.51 5.97
CA LYS A 22 8.49 -1.67 7.17
C LYS A 22 7.04 -1.23 7.38
N LEU A 23 6.53 -1.39 8.61
CA LEU A 23 5.24 -0.78 9.00
C LEU A 23 5.51 0.70 9.29
N LEU A 24 4.93 1.59 8.48
CA LEU A 24 5.07 3.04 8.67
C LEU A 24 4.08 3.56 9.71
N LEU A 25 2.88 2.96 9.75
CA LEU A 25 1.82 3.27 10.69
C LEU A 25 1.04 2.00 10.99
N SER A 26 0.73 1.75 12.26
CA SER A 26 -0.11 0.61 12.69
C SER A 26 -1.31 1.13 13.48
N CYS A 27 -2.51 0.74 13.05
CA CYS A 27 -3.77 1.15 13.67
C CYS A 27 -4.59 -0.10 14.04
N PRO A 28 -4.19 -0.83 15.10
CA PRO A 28 -4.81 -2.12 15.44
C PRO A 28 -6.27 -2.00 15.91
N SER A 29 -6.70 -0.81 16.35
CA SER A 29 -8.10 -0.52 16.65
C SER A 29 -9.00 -0.44 15.40
N ALA A 30 -8.41 -0.42 14.20
CA ALA A 30 -9.07 -0.26 12.90
C ALA A 30 -9.92 1.03 12.81
N LEU A 31 -9.32 2.09 12.25
CA LEU A 31 -9.90 3.42 12.25
C LEU A 31 -11.02 3.57 11.23
N SER A 32 -12.14 4.13 11.65
CA SER A 32 -13.26 4.51 10.78
C SER A 32 -12.92 5.73 9.90
N PRO A 33 -13.73 6.03 8.87
CA PRO A 33 -13.52 7.22 8.04
C PRO A 33 -13.47 8.55 8.83
N SER A 34 -14.21 8.67 9.93
CA SER A 34 -14.18 9.88 10.77
C SER A 34 -12.89 10.04 11.57
N GLN A 35 -12.13 8.97 11.77
CA GLN A 35 -10.87 8.93 12.51
C GLN A 35 -9.63 9.09 11.59
N VAL A 36 -9.85 9.28 10.28
CA VAL A 36 -8.77 9.47 9.29
C VAL A 36 -9.00 10.76 8.51
N SER A 37 -8.18 11.77 8.77
CA SER A 37 -8.16 13.01 7.99
C SER A 37 -6.98 13.03 7.02
N VAL A 38 -7.01 13.97 6.08
CA VAL A 38 -5.93 14.24 5.14
C VAL A 38 -5.48 15.69 5.28
N SER A 39 -4.17 15.92 5.21
CA SER A 39 -3.56 17.21 4.89
C SER A 39 -3.00 17.10 3.47
N PHE A 40 -3.69 17.71 2.50
CA PHE A 40 -3.31 17.69 1.10
C PHE A 40 -2.63 19.00 0.70
N SER A 41 -1.36 18.93 0.29
CA SER A 41 -0.55 20.11 -0.05
C SER A 41 0.67 19.75 -0.89
N ASP A 42 1.10 20.69 -1.72
CA ASP A 42 2.38 20.71 -2.43
C ASP A 42 3.61 20.57 -1.52
N ALA A 43 3.52 20.93 -0.24
CA ALA A 43 4.56 20.70 0.76
C ALA A 43 4.91 19.21 0.94
N TYR A 44 4.00 18.32 0.52
CA TYR A 44 4.17 16.86 0.55
C TYR A 44 4.46 16.27 -0.83
N ASP A 45 4.72 17.10 -1.84
CA ASP A 45 5.17 16.64 -3.15
C ASP A 45 6.62 16.15 -3.11
N ARG A 46 7.07 15.52 -4.20
CA ARG A 46 8.46 15.07 -4.35
C ARG A 46 9.38 16.28 -4.48
N ILE A 47 10.52 16.24 -3.76
CA ILE A 47 11.61 17.19 -3.94
C ILE A 47 12.54 16.65 -5.05
N PRO A 48 12.79 17.38 -6.15
CA PRO A 48 13.75 16.96 -7.17
C PRO A 48 15.13 16.68 -6.57
N HIS A 49 15.83 15.69 -7.11
CA HIS A 49 17.16 15.32 -6.63
C HIS A 49 18.19 16.38 -7.06
N SER A 50 19.18 16.68 -6.22
CA SER A 50 20.18 17.73 -6.48
C SER A 50 21.22 17.34 -7.55
N ASP A 51 21.51 16.04 -7.69
CA ASP A 51 22.24 15.48 -8.82
C ASP A 51 21.39 15.57 -10.10
N VAL A 52 21.74 16.54 -10.96
CA VAL A 52 21.05 16.83 -12.23
C VAL A 52 21.07 15.65 -13.18
N THR A 53 22.15 14.85 -13.19
CA THR A 53 22.22 13.66 -14.05
C THR A 53 21.22 12.60 -13.58
N LEU A 54 21.13 12.37 -12.27
CA LEU A 54 20.14 11.45 -11.71
C LEU A 54 18.71 11.94 -11.94
N GLU A 55 18.44 13.23 -11.74
CA GLU A 55 17.11 13.82 -11.95
C GLU A 55 16.68 13.75 -13.42
N ASN A 56 17.58 14.05 -14.37
CA ASN A 56 17.30 13.93 -15.81
C ASN A 56 16.97 12.49 -16.23
N SER A 57 17.55 11.48 -15.55
CA SER A 57 17.28 10.07 -15.84
C SER A 57 15.81 9.68 -15.68
N VAL A 58 15.04 10.41 -14.85
CA VAL A 58 13.58 10.17 -14.70
C VAL A 58 12.87 10.31 -16.05
N SER A 59 13.24 11.34 -16.81
CA SER A 59 12.67 11.60 -18.14
C SER A 59 13.14 10.59 -19.17
N GLU A 60 14.43 10.27 -19.16
CA GLU A 60 15.04 9.32 -20.10
C GLU A 60 14.46 7.91 -19.96
N ILE A 61 14.30 7.43 -18.71
CA ILE A 61 13.71 6.11 -18.44
C ILE A 61 12.27 6.06 -18.93
N TRP A 62 11.47 7.12 -18.70
CA TRP A 62 10.10 7.17 -19.18
C TRP A 62 10.01 7.13 -20.70
N GLU A 63 10.84 7.91 -21.39
CA GLU A 63 10.88 7.94 -22.86
C GLU A 63 11.25 6.57 -23.43
N GLN A 64 12.26 5.91 -22.86
CA GLN A 64 12.65 4.56 -23.25
C GLN A 64 11.50 3.55 -23.08
N LYS A 65 10.82 3.56 -21.92
CA LYS A 65 9.67 2.66 -21.69
C LYS A 65 8.49 2.97 -22.61
N SER A 66 8.22 4.25 -22.88
CA SER A 66 7.12 4.68 -23.77
C SER A 66 7.38 4.32 -25.24
N VAL A 67 8.65 4.19 -25.65
CA VAL A 67 9.00 3.66 -26.98
C VAL A 67 8.70 2.17 -27.06
N GLN A 68 9.01 1.41 -26.01
CA GLN A 68 8.81 -0.05 -25.95
C GLN A 68 7.35 -0.45 -25.76
N ASN A 69 6.57 0.35 -25.04
CA ASN A 69 5.15 0.10 -24.79
C ASN A 69 4.30 1.32 -25.19
N LYS A 70 3.64 1.24 -26.34
CA LYS A 70 2.80 2.32 -26.88
C LYS A 70 1.47 2.51 -26.15
N SER A 71 1.04 1.55 -25.33
CA SER A 71 -0.15 1.70 -24.49
C SER A 71 0.15 2.30 -23.12
N LEU A 72 1.43 2.60 -22.82
CA LEU A 72 1.83 3.25 -21.58
C LEU A 72 1.31 4.69 -21.55
N PHE A 73 0.57 5.04 -20.50
CA PHE A 73 0.08 6.41 -20.28
C PHE A 73 0.50 6.91 -18.90
N ASN A 74 0.59 8.24 -18.75
CA ASN A 74 0.89 8.86 -17.46
C ASN A 74 -0.43 9.19 -16.73
N GLY A 75 -0.60 8.65 -15.53
CA GLY A 75 -1.74 8.94 -14.64
C GLY A 75 -1.27 9.63 -13.37
N HIS A 76 -2.07 10.59 -12.86
CA HIS A 76 -1.81 11.23 -11.58
C HIS A 76 -2.11 10.28 -10.43
N LYS A 77 -1.33 10.38 -9.35
CA LYS A 77 -1.47 9.58 -8.13
C LYS A 77 -1.28 10.47 -6.90
N PHE A 78 -1.86 10.08 -5.78
CA PHE A 78 -1.51 10.69 -4.50
C PHE A 78 -0.12 10.25 -4.07
N ARG A 79 0.73 11.19 -3.67
CA ARG A 79 2.04 10.90 -3.06
C ARG A 79 1.89 10.78 -1.56
N TYR A 80 2.49 9.75 -0.98
CA TYR A 80 2.62 9.67 0.47
C TYR A 80 3.76 10.57 0.96
N GLY A 81 3.42 11.62 1.73
CA GLY A 81 4.38 12.54 2.34
C GLY A 81 4.60 12.32 3.83
N GLY A 82 3.83 11.46 4.49
CA GLY A 82 3.94 11.16 5.91
C GLY A 82 2.58 11.07 6.60
N HIS A 83 2.59 11.12 7.92
CA HIS A 83 1.38 11.11 8.74
C HIS A 83 1.64 11.73 10.11
N LEU A 84 0.56 12.11 10.79
CA LEU A 84 0.55 12.47 12.20
C LEU A 84 -0.50 11.62 12.92
N LEU A 85 -0.06 10.85 13.91
CA LEU A 85 -0.92 10.05 14.77
C LEU A 85 -1.23 10.85 16.04
N HIS A 86 -2.51 11.09 16.30
CA HIS A 86 -3.01 11.66 17.54
C HIS A 86 -3.56 10.50 18.38
N THR A 87 -2.74 10.03 19.31
CA THR A 87 -3.19 9.16 20.41
C THR A 87 -3.56 10.07 21.56
N GLY A 88 -4.83 10.08 21.99
CA GLY A 88 -5.29 10.90 23.11
C GLY A 88 -4.31 10.83 24.27
N ASP A 89 -3.87 11.99 24.75
CA ASP A 89 -2.85 12.21 25.78
C ASP A 89 -3.37 11.95 27.20
N GLY A 90 -4.23 10.93 27.34
CA GLY A 90 -4.83 10.51 28.61
C GLY A 90 -6.28 10.96 28.84
N SER A 91 -6.94 11.58 27.86
CA SER A 91 -8.40 11.76 27.80
C SER A 91 -9.05 10.67 26.94
N ASP A 92 -10.35 10.43 27.12
CA ASP A 92 -11.24 9.52 26.36
C ASP A 92 -11.31 9.79 24.83
N ASP A 93 -10.33 10.48 24.25
CA ASP A 93 -10.32 10.83 22.83
C ASP A 93 -9.90 9.62 21.99
N GLU A 94 -10.76 9.28 21.04
CA GLU A 94 -10.51 8.19 20.09
C GLU A 94 -9.26 8.47 19.24
N PRO A 95 -8.49 7.43 18.87
CA PRO A 95 -7.30 7.59 18.05
C PRO A 95 -7.65 8.20 16.68
N HIS A 96 -6.89 9.23 16.28
CA HIS A 96 -7.08 9.92 15.00
C HIS A 96 -5.79 10.02 14.20
N VAL A 97 -5.85 9.79 12.90
CA VAL A 97 -4.70 9.89 11.99
C VAL A 97 -4.92 10.99 10.98
N CYS A 98 -3.93 11.86 10.79
CA CYS A 98 -3.85 12.77 9.66
C CYS A 98 -2.81 12.26 8.65
N LEU A 99 -3.22 11.91 7.45
CA LEU A 99 -2.32 11.52 6.35
C LEU A 99 -1.84 12.76 5.61
N HIS A 100 -0.53 12.89 5.41
CA HIS A 100 0.07 13.97 4.64
C HIS A 100 0.24 13.51 3.20
N LEU A 101 -0.53 14.09 2.28
CA LEU A 101 -0.58 13.65 0.89
C LEU A 101 -0.20 14.79 -0.06
N GLY A 102 0.67 14.48 -1.01
CA GLY A 102 0.99 15.33 -2.15
C GLY A 102 0.45 14.76 -3.45
N LEU A 103 0.95 15.28 -4.57
CA LEU A 103 0.73 14.76 -5.91
C LEU A 103 1.99 14.15 -6.48
N THR A 104 1.80 13.11 -7.27
CA THR A 104 2.82 12.53 -8.15
C THR A 104 2.14 11.92 -9.36
N ASP A 105 2.91 11.23 -10.19
CA ASP A 105 2.40 10.56 -11.38
C ASP A 105 3.16 9.26 -11.68
N TYR A 106 2.55 8.46 -12.54
CA TYR A 106 3.11 7.16 -12.91
C TYR A 106 4.47 7.29 -13.62
N ARG A 107 4.67 8.36 -14.40
CA ARG A 107 5.95 8.68 -15.03
C ARG A 107 7.07 8.84 -14.01
N THR A 108 6.84 9.63 -12.97
CA THR A 108 7.82 9.86 -11.91
C THR A 108 8.05 8.58 -11.13
N PHE A 109 7.02 7.78 -10.88
CA PHE A 109 7.17 6.47 -10.25
C PHE A 109 8.08 5.53 -11.06
N VAL A 110 7.88 5.48 -12.38
CA VAL A 110 8.70 4.71 -13.30
C VAL A 110 10.17 5.17 -13.28
N GLY A 111 10.41 6.48 -13.28
CA GLY A 111 11.76 7.05 -13.32
C GLY A 111 12.48 7.15 -11.97
N THR A 112 11.78 6.97 -10.85
CA THR A 112 12.37 7.02 -9.49
C THR A 112 12.31 5.66 -8.81
N ASN A 113 11.15 5.26 -8.26
CA ASN A 113 10.99 4.01 -7.54
C ASN A 113 11.29 2.79 -8.43
N LEU A 114 10.79 2.73 -9.66
CA LEU A 114 11.05 1.60 -10.56
C LEU A 114 12.35 1.75 -11.38
N SER A 115 13.15 2.77 -11.10
CA SER A 115 14.46 2.94 -11.73
C SER A 115 15.41 1.83 -11.28
N PRO A 116 16.30 1.32 -12.15
CA PRO A 116 17.43 0.51 -11.71
C PRO A 116 18.34 1.23 -10.70
N LEU A 117 18.26 2.56 -10.63
CA LEU A 117 19.01 3.42 -9.74
C LEU A 117 18.18 3.90 -8.53
N TRP A 118 17.04 3.28 -8.22
CA TRP A 118 16.10 3.76 -7.20
C TRP A 118 16.75 4.04 -5.84
N GLU A 119 17.75 3.25 -5.44
CA GLU A 119 18.49 3.44 -4.18
C GLU A 119 19.23 4.79 -4.12
N ARG A 120 19.66 5.32 -5.27
CA ARG A 120 20.33 6.63 -5.36
C ARG A 120 19.39 7.80 -5.10
N PHE A 121 18.08 7.60 -5.17
CA PHE A 121 17.09 8.62 -4.80
C PHE A 121 16.82 8.65 -3.28
N LEU A 122 17.39 7.74 -2.50
CA LEU A 122 17.17 7.70 -1.06
C LEU A 122 18.13 8.61 -0.30
N VAL A 123 17.63 9.20 0.79
CA VAL A 123 18.44 9.95 1.75
C VAL A 123 18.53 9.14 3.05
N PRO A 124 19.73 8.90 3.62
CA PRO A 124 19.85 8.21 4.90
C PRO A 124 19.07 8.94 6.01
N SER A 125 17.91 8.41 6.40
CA SER A 125 17.06 8.94 7.46
C SER A 125 16.18 7.84 8.05
N VAL A 126 15.88 7.97 9.34
CA VAL A 126 14.89 7.12 10.02
C VAL A 126 13.45 7.54 9.71
N ASP A 127 13.25 8.84 9.45
CA ASP A 127 12.00 9.42 8.99
C ASP A 127 11.78 9.06 7.53
N ASP A 128 10.67 8.36 7.28
CA ASP A 128 10.33 7.85 5.96
C ASP A 128 10.07 8.96 4.94
N SER A 129 9.51 10.08 5.39
CA SER A 129 9.20 11.21 4.53
C SER A 129 10.48 11.83 3.95
N VAL A 130 11.52 11.93 4.78
CA VAL A 130 12.86 12.43 4.40
C VAL A 130 13.60 11.38 3.58
N LEU A 131 13.57 10.11 4.01
CA LEU A 131 14.21 9.00 3.30
C LEU A 131 13.76 8.91 1.84
N CYS A 132 12.46 9.11 1.61
CA CYS A 132 11.81 8.99 0.31
C CYS A 132 11.51 10.37 -0.34
N GLN A 133 12.16 11.45 0.10
CA GLN A 133 11.83 12.81 -0.36
C GLN A 133 12.06 13.01 -1.87
N HIS A 134 13.01 12.26 -2.48
CA HIS A 134 13.30 12.33 -3.91
C HIS A 134 12.62 11.24 -4.74
N THR A 135 11.80 10.38 -4.13
CA THR A 135 11.01 9.36 -4.85
C THR A 135 9.56 9.80 -5.06
N SER A 136 8.94 9.27 -6.11
CA SER A 136 7.52 9.50 -6.41
C SER A 136 6.61 9.06 -5.25
N SER A 137 6.90 7.89 -4.66
CA SER A 137 6.17 7.33 -3.51
C SER A 137 4.64 7.37 -3.67
N PRO A 138 4.07 6.87 -4.79
CA PRO A 138 2.63 6.85 -4.96
C PRO A 138 2.00 5.94 -3.89
N LEU A 139 1.00 6.46 -3.20
CA LEU A 139 0.28 5.71 -2.17
C LEU A 139 -0.65 4.70 -2.87
N GLY A 140 -0.35 3.41 -2.74
CA GLY A 140 -1.30 2.36 -3.09
C GLY A 140 -2.35 2.17 -2.00
N ASN A 141 -3.43 1.46 -2.31
CA ASN A 141 -4.38 0.93 -1.33
C ASN A 141 -4.42 -0.61 -1.41
N GLY A 142 -4.94 -1.25 -0.35
CA GLY A 142 -5.12 -2.70 -0.30
C GLY A 142 -6.12 -3.10 0.77
N ALA A 143 -6.92 -4.13 0.51
CA ALA A 143 -8.01 -4.56 1.39
C ALA A 143 -7.80 -5.99 1.87
N VAL A 144 -7.73 -6.17 3.18
CA VAL A 144 -7.92 -7.48 3.80
C VAL A 144 -9.43 -7.69 3.95
N VAL A 145 -10.01 -8.42 3.01
CA VAL A 145 -11.46 -8.72 2.99
C VAL A 145 -11.71 -10.06 3.67
N GLU A 146 -12.56 -10.06 4.69
CA GLU A 146 -12.96 -11.26 5.46
C GLU A 146 -14.42 -11.61 5.18
N THR A 147 -14.67 -12.81 4.67
CA THR A 147 -16.01 -13.35 4.39
C THR A 147 -16.76 -13.76 5.66
N ILE A 148 -18.07 -14.00 5.55
CA ILE A 148 -18.91 -14.39 6.71
C ILE A 148 -18.50 -15.74 7.31
N ASP A 149 -17.86 -16.61 6.52
CA ASP A 149 -17.28 -17.89 6.95
C ASP A 149 -15.79 -17.77 7.35
N ASN A 150 -15.33 -16.56 7.66
CA ASN A 150 -14.01 -16.23 8.20
C ASN A 150 -12.84 -16.63 7.26
N LYS A 151 -13.03 -16.48 5.94
CA LYS A 151 -11.97 -16.64 4.93
C LYS A 151 -11.48 -15.29 4.48
N ILE A 152 -10.20 -15.22 4.15
CA ILE A 152 -9.54 -14.03 3.62
C ILE A 152 -9.37 -14.15 2.12
N LEU A 153 -9.72 -13.09 1.40
CA LEU A 153 -9.57 -13.01 -0.05
C LEU A 153 -8.12 -12.69 -0.43
N VAL A 154 -7.56 -13.49 -1.33
CA VAL A 154 -6.20 -13.30 -1.87
C VAL A 154 -6.21 -13.52 -3.36
N LEU A 155 -5.66 -12.59 -4.13
CA LEU A 155 -5.53 -12.69 -5.58
C LEU A 155 -4.14 -13.21 -5.94
N GLN A 156 -4.06 -14.05 -6.97
CA GLN A 156 -2.80 -14.31 -7.67
C GLN A 156 -2.72 -13.40 -8.89
N ARG A 157 -1.67 -12.59 -8.94
CA ARG A 157 -1.42 -11.65 -10.03
C ARG A 157 -1.17 -12.40 -11.34
N SER A 158 -1.70 -11.87 -12.42
CA SER A 158 -1.43 -12.34 -13.78
C SER A 158 0.06 -12.29 -14.08
N TYR A 159 0.53 -13.19 -14.95
CA TYR A 159 1.94 -13.18 -15.39
C TYR A 159 2.25 -12.05 -16.39
N ASN A 160 1.22 -11.34 -16.86
CA ASN A 160 1.34 -10.25 -17.83
C ASN A 160 1.46 -8.87 -17.19
N VAL A 161 1.37 -8.77 -15.85
CA VAL A 161 1.49 -7.48 -15.15
C VAL A 161 2.95 -7.03 -15.02
N GLY A 162 3.16 -5.72 -14.95
CA GLY A 162 4.52 -5.12 -14.90
C GLY A 162 5.26 -5.26 -13.56
N GLU A 163 4.55 -5.52 -12.46
CA GLU A 163 5.14 -5.68 -11.13
C GLU A 163 4.68 -6.99 -10.47
N PHE A 164 5.62 -7.79 -9.98
CA PHE A 164 5.40 -9.05 -9.26
C PHE A 164 4.44 -10.03 -9.96
N PRO A 165 4.72 -10.46 -11.20
CA PRO A 165 3.90 -11.43 -11.92
C PRO A 165 3.80 -12.76 -11.15
N GLY A 166 2.60 -13.31 -11.01
CA GLY A 166 2.35 -14.59 -10.33
C GLY A 166 2.44 -14.56 -8.79
N TYR A 167 2.71 -13.39 -8.18
CA TYR A 167 2.72 -13.22 -6.72
C TYR A 167 1.29 -13.12 -6.17
N PHE A 168 1.15 -13.36 -4.88
CA PHE A 168 -0.11 -13.16 -4.18
C PHE A 168 -0.25 -11.70 -3.71
N VAL A 169 -1.46 -11.17 -3.75
CA VAL A 169 -1.79 -9.84 -3.24
C VAL A 169 -3.17 -9.85 -2.59
N PHE A 170 -3.37 -8.87 -1.72
CA PHE A 170 -4.71 -8.45 -1.33
C PHE A 170 -5.32 -7.61 -2.45
N PRO A 171 -6.66 -7.64 -2.62
CA PRO A 171 -7.33 -6.75 -3.56
C PRO A 171 -6.98 -5.28 -3.32
N GLY A 172 -6.88 -4.49 -4.37
CA GLY A 172 -6.55 -3.07 -4.31
C GLY A 172 -5.69 -2.58 -5.47
N GLY A 173 -5.50 -1.28 -5.52
CA GLY A 173 -4.77 -0.60 -6.57
C GLY A 173 -4.24 0.75 -6.10
N HIS A 174 -4.73 1.81 -6.73
CA HIS A 174 -4.23 3.16 -6.49
C HIS A 174 -5.31 4.23 -6.65
N PRO A 175 -5.65 4.96 -5.57
CA PRO A 175 -6.57 6.09 -5.70
C PRO A 175 -6.02 7.14 -6.66
N GLU A 176 -6.85 7.59 -7.59
CA GLU A 176 -6.49 8.57 -8.60
C GLU A 176 -7.09 9.94 -8.27
N PRO A 177 -6.29 11.01 -8.16
CA PRO A 177 -6.80 12.36 -7.90
C PRO A 177 -7.86 12.83 -8.91
N GLN A 178 -7.80 12.32 -10.14
CA GLN A 178 -8.72 12.70 -11.21
C GLN A 178 -10.17 12.24 -10.95
N GLU A 179 -10.37 11.11 -10.25
CA GLU A 179 -11.70 10.58 -9.90
C GLU A 179 -12.50 11.57 -9.01
N ILE A 180 -11.80 12.43 -8.27
CA ILE A 180 -12.39 13.49 -7.46
C ILE A 180 -12.13 14.90 -8.01
N GLY A 181 -11.76 15.00 -9.29
CA GLY A 181 -11.58 16.27 -10.00
C GLY A 181 -10.30 17.04 -9.64
N ILE A 182 -9.31 16.39 -9.03
CA ILE A 182 -8.00 16.99 -8.72
C ILE A 182 -7.04 16.68 -9.86
N THR A 183 -6.64 17.73 -10.59
CA THR A 183 -5.62 17.65 -11.66
C THR A 183 -4.31 18.32 -11.28
N SER A 184 -4.33 19.18 -10.27
CA SER A 184 -3.20 19.92 -9.71
C SER A 184 -3.59 20.48 -8.34
N HIS A 185 -2.64 21.03 -7.60
CA HIS A 185 -2.93 21.78 -6.37
C HIS A 185 -3.78 23.01 -6.71
N GLN A 186 -5.06 23.00 -6.33
CA GLN A 186 -5.98 24.10 -6.57
C GLN A 186 -5.83 25.14 -5.45
N TYR A 187 -5.31 26.33 -5.77
CA TYR A 187 -5.16 27.42 -4.79
C TYR A 187 -6.38 28.36 -4.70
N VAL A 188 -7.39 28.22 -5.58
CA VAL A 188 -8.54 29.15 -5.61
C VAL A 188 -9.86 28.44 -5.97
N LYS A 189 -10.92 28.84 -5.23
CA LYS A 189 -12.37 28.52 -5.25
C LYS A 189 -12.87 27.46 -4.27
N GLU A 190 -12.09 26.45 -3.92
CA GLU A 190 -12.47 25.51 -2.85
C GLU A 190 -11.63 25.76 -1.60
N SER A 191 -12.24 25.70 -0.41
CA SER A 191 -11.45 25.77 0.82
C SER A 191 -10.58 24.51 0.93
N THR A 192 -9.35 24.67 1.45
CA THR A 192 -8.44 23.53 1.72
C THR A 192 -9.13 22.44 2.55
N GLU A 193 -10.01 22.83 3.47
CA GLU A 193 -10.83 21.91 4.26
C GLU A 193 -11.77 21.05 3.39
N SER A 194 -12.41 21.63 2.36
CA SER A 194 -13.24 20.88 1.40
C SER A 194 -12.42 19.85 0.63
N VAL A 195 -11.22 20.23 0.17
CA VAL A 195 -10.33 19.32 -0.58
C VAL A 195 -9.83 18.18 0.32
N ASN A 196 -9.39 18.48 1.54
CA ASN A 196 -8.96 17.46 2.51
C ASN A 196 -10.07 16.43 2.81
N ILE A 197 -11.32 16.89 2.94
CA ILE A 197 -12.48 16.00 3.14
C ILE A 197 -12.70 15.11 1.90
N LYS A 198 -12.60 15.66 0.68
CA LYS A 198 -12.74 14.88 -0.56
C LYS A 198 -11.64 13.84 -0.69
N VAL A 199 -10.38 14.21 -0.46
CA VAL A 199 -9.25 13.28 -0.56
C VAL A 199 -9.35 12.20 0.52
N SER A 200 -9.73 12.54 1.75
CA SER A 200 -9.97 11.54 2.80
C SER A 200 -11.06 10.55 2.39
N ARG A 201 -12.22 11.03 1.92
CA ARG A 201 -13.30 10.15 1.43
C ARG A 201 -12.84 9.23 0.30
N GLU A 202 -12.10 9.78 -0.66
CA GLU A 202 -11.56 9.02 -1.78
C GLU A 202 -10.62 7.88 -1.35
N MET A 203 -9.88 8.02 -0.25
CA MET A 203 -9.07 6.90 0.27
C MET A 203 -9.92 5.68 0.67
N PHE A 204 -11.14 5.90 1.15
CA PHE A 204 -12.07 4.83 1.52
C PHE A 204 -12.94 4.39 0.34
N ASP A 205 -13.41 5.33 -0.48
CA ASP A 205 -14.27 5.01 -1.62
C ASP A 205 -13.49 4.23 -2.69
N SER A 206 -12.22 4.59 -2.95
CA SER A 206 -11.36 3.88 -3.91
C SER A 206 -11.17 2.43 -3.54
N ILE A 207 -10.89 2.10 -2.27
CA ILE A 207 -10.63 0.71 -1.90
C ILE A 207 -11.90 -0.16 -2.01
N VAL A 208 -13.09 0.42 -1.81
CA VAL A 208 -14.34 -0.29 -2.08
C VAL A 208 -14.50 -0.55 -3.57
N ARG A 209 -14.23 0.45 -4.43
CA ARG A 209 -14.29 0.29 -5.89
C ARG A 209 -13.35 -0.81 -6.37
N GLU A 210 -12.10 -0.78 -5.94
CA GLU A 210 -11.08 -1.77 -6.30
C GLU A 210 -11.52 -3.20 -5.92
N VAL A 211 -12.07 -3.40 -4.71
CA VAL A 211 -12.60 -4.72 -4.30
C VAL A 211 -13.76 -5.15 -5.20
N VAL A 212 -14.67 -4.25 -5.55
CA VAL A 212 -15.80 -4.56 -6.43
C VAL A 212 -15.32 -4.88 -7.85
N GLU A 213 -14.36 -4.13 -8.37
CA GLU A 213 -13.82 -4.27 -9.73
C GLU A 213 -12.99 -5.56 -9.89
N GLU A 214 -12.13 -5.88 -8.91
CA GLU A 214 -11.26 -7.06 -8.95
C GLU A 214 -11.95 -8.36 -8.51
N ILE A 215 -12.94 -8.30 -7.60
CA ILE A 215 -13.62 -9.50 -7.05
C ILE A 215 -15.01 -9.69 -7.64
N GLY A 216 -15.65 -8.64 -8.16
CA GLY A 216 -17.00 -8.71 -8.74
C GLY A 216 -18.15 -8.73 -7.72
N VAL A 217 -17.86 -8.69 -6.42
CA VAL A 217 -18.89 -8.70 -5.38
C VAL A 217 -19.67 -7.38 -5.34
N PRO A 218 -20.97 -7.37 -4.99
CA PRO A 218 -21.73 -6.13 -4.86
C PRO A 218 -21.19 -5.26 -3.73
N ALA A 219 -21.09 -3.94 -3.93
CA ALA A 219 -20.66 -3.01 -2.86
C ALA A 219 -21.49 -3.12 -1.58
N LEU A 220 -22.79 -3.42 -1.68
CA LEU A 220 -23.69 -3.61 -0.54
C LEU A 220 -23.37 -4.86 0.30
N SER A 221 -22.54 -5.78 -0.22
CA SER A 221 -22.04 -6.93 0.53
C SER A 221 -20.88 -6.58 1.46
N LEU A 222 -20.27 -5.40 1.29
CA LEU A 222 -19.08 -4.96 1.99
C LEU A 222 -19.44 -4.02 3.14
N SER A 223 -18.79 -4.19 4.28
CA SER A 223 -18.83 -3.20 5.36
C SER A 223 -18.09 -1.93 4.96
N ILE A 224 -18.33 -0.85 5.70
CA ILE A 224 -17.48 0.36 5.61
C ILE A 224 -16.03 -0.07 5.89
N PRO A 225 -15.05 0.31 5.04
CA PRO A 225 -13.66 -0.04 5.27
C PRO A 225 -13.12 0.60 6.54
N ALA A 226 -12.32 -0.14 7.29
CA ALA A 226 -11.60 0.35 8.45
C ALA A 226 -10.11 0.40 8.15
N PHE A 227 -9.47 1.54 8.33
CA PHE A 227 -8.05 1.73 8.07
C PHE A 227 -7.20 1.07 9.17
N ILE A 228 -6.31 0.15 8.77
CA ILE A 228 -5.49 -0.64 9.71
C ILE A 228 -4.02 -0.22 9.72
N GLY A 229 -3.59 0.63 8.79
CA GLY A 229 -2.26 1.23 8.80
C GLY A 229 -1.63 1.38 7.42
N ILE A 230 -0.32 1.64 7.41
CA ILE A 230 0.48 1.80 6.19
C ILE A 230 1.71 0.89 6.27
N SER A 231 1.90 0.12 5.22
CA SER A 231 3.08 -0.72 5.03
C SER A 231 3.86 -0.25 3.81
N ARG A 232 5.18 -0.28 3.91
CA ARG A 232 6.08 0.01 2.80
C ARG A 232 6.97 -1.19 2.54
N ARG A 233 7.05 -1.65 1.29
CA ARG A 233 8.07 -2.64 0.92
C ARG A 233 9.47 -2.02 0.97
N ASN A 234 10.47 -2.83 1.29
CA ASN A 234 11.87 -2.38 1.25
C ASN A 234 12.38 -2.27 -0.18
N LEU A 235 12.03 -3.22 -1.05
CA LEU A 235 12.28 -3.10 -2.49
C LEU A 235 11.52 -1.88 -3.03
N ASN A 236 12.25 -0.91 -3.59
CA ASN A 236 11.76 0.31 -4.23
C ASN A 236 10.83 1.22 -3.40
N VAL A 237 10.79 1.04 -2.08
CA VAL A 237 10.16 1.94 -1.10
C VAL A 237 8.72 2.37 -1.41
N ARG A 238 7.91 1.53 -2.08
CA ARG A 238 6.50 1.86 -2.35
C ARG A 238 5.63 1.67 -1.10
N PRO A 239 4.88 2.71 -0.67
CA PRO A 239 3.93 2.62 0.43
C PRO A 239 2.54 2.17 -0.05
N THR A 240 1.81 1.48 0.83
CA THR A 240 0.43 1.04 0.62
C THR A 240 -0.36 1.22 1.91
N ALA A 241 -1.48 1.92 1.83
CA ALA A 241 -2.50 2.01 2.89
C ALA A 241 -3.34 0.73 2.89
N PHE A 242 -3.53 0.12 4.06
CA PHE A 242 -4.32 -1.09 4.21
C PHE A 242 -5.63 -0.84 4.95
N PHE A 243 -6.67 -1.49 4.46
CA PHE A 243 -8.00 -1.46 5.02
C PHE A 243 -8.48 -2.87 5.35
N PHE A 244 -9.31 -2.99 6.37
CA PHE A 244 -10.04 -4.20 6.69
C PHE A 244 -11.51 -4.01 6.30
N ILE A 245 -12.09 -5.00 5.63
CA ILE A 245 -13.47 -4.98 5.16
C ILE A 245 -14.11 -6.33 5.48
N LYS A 246 -15.30 -6.33 6.08
CA LYS A 246 -16.11 -7.55 6.18
C LYS A 246 -17.01 -7.68 4.96
N CYS A 247 -17.08 -8.88 4.41
CA CYS A 247 -18.02 -9.26 3.37
C CYS A 247 -19.09 -10.17 3.98
N ASN A 248 -20.37 -9.88 3.72
CA ASN A 248 -21.49 -10.69 4.21
C ASN A 248 -21.78 -11.94 3.37
N LEU A 249 -21.04 -12.13 2.27
CA LEU A 249 -21.07 -13.34 1.45
C LEU A 249 -20.07 -14.37 1.99
N ASP A 250 -20.36 -15.64 1.77
CA ASP A 250 -19.42 -16.73 2.05
C ASP A 250 -18.39 -16.92 0.94
N SER A 251 -17.36 -17.70 1.24
CA SER A 251 -16.27 -17.96 0.30
C SER A 251 -16.70 -18.61 -1.03
N ASN A 252 -17.79 -19.40 -1.06
CA ASN A 252 -18.27 -19.99 -2.31
C ASN A 252 -19.02 -18.96 -3.14
N GLU A 253 -19.85 -18.14 -2.52
CA GLU A 253 -20.58 -17.06 -3.19
C GLU A 253 -19.60 -16.07 -3.83
N VAL A 254 -18.57 -15.64 -3.09
CA VAL A 254 -17.53 -14.74 -3.60
C VAL A 254 -16.82 -15.33 -4.83
N GLN A 255 -16.49 -16.63 -4.80
CA GLN A 255 -15.87 -17.31 -5.94
C GLN A 255 -16.76 -17.30 -7.20
N GLN A 256 -18.09 -17.32 -7.05
CA GLN A 256 -18.99 -17.19 -8.20
C GLN A 256 -18.98 -15.78 -8.79
N PHE A 257 -18.91 -14.74 -7.96
CA PHE A 257 -18.83 -13.35 -8.43
C PHE A 257 -17.54 -13.05 -9.19
N TYR A 258 -16.42 -13.65 -8.78
CA TYR A 258 -15.11 -13.43 -9.40
C TYR A 258 -15.08 -13.73 -10.90
N TYR A 259 -15.85 -14.71 -11.39
CA TYR A 259 -15.93 -15.00 -12.82
C TYR A 259 -16.49 -13.84 -13.67
N SER A 260 -17.12 -12.86 -13.03
CA SER A 260 -17.69 -11.66 -13.66
C SER A 260 -16.95 -10.36 -13.28
N ALA A 261 -15.81 -10.46 -12.59
CA ALA A 261 -15.01 -9.30 -12.22
C ALA A 261 -14.57 -8.50 -13.45
N LEU A 262 -14.58 -7.17 -13.33
CA LEU A 262 -14.26 -6.26 -14.43
C LEU A 262 -12.77 -6.34 -14.78
N ASP A 263 -11.92 -6.44 -13.76
CA ASP A 263 -10.46 -6.50 -13.89
C ASP A 263 -9.92 -7.93 -13.85
N GLY A 264 -10.69 -8.88 -14.39
CA GLY A 264 -10.31 -10.29 -14.48
C GLY A 264 -9.04 -10.58 -15.29
N TYR A 265 -8.43 -9.57 -15.94
CA TYR A 265 -7.15 -9.71 -16.63
C TYR A 265 -5.93 -9.48 -15.72
N GLU A 266 -6.10 -8.76 -14.59
CA GLU A 266 -5.02 -8.41 -13.66
C GLU A 266 -4.64 -9.56 -12.73
N SER A 267 -5.58 -10.48 -12.49
CA SER A 267 -5.41 -11.66 -11.66
C SER A 267 -5.76 -12.93 -12.44
N THR A 268 -5.12 -14.04 -12.11
CA THR A 268 -5.40 -15.35 -12.71
C THR A 268 -6.25 -16.23 -11.83
N GLN A 269 -6.34 -15.92 -10.54
CA GLN A 269 -7.06 -16.74 -9.56
C GLN A 269 -7.39 -15.93 -8.30
N LEU A 270 -8.58 -16.17 -7.76
CA LEU A 270 -8.99 -15.79 -6.43
C LEU A 270 -8.89 -16.99 -5.47
N TYR A 271 -8.27 -16.77 -4.32
CA TYR A 271 -8.18 -17.71 -3.21
C TYR A 271 -9.00 -17.19 -2.02
N THR A 272 -9.65 -18.11 -1.32
CA THR A 272 -10.42 -17.86 -0.09
C THR A 272 -9.85 -18.72 1.03
N VAL A 273 -8.95 -18.15 1.83
CA VAL A 273 -8.07 -18.93 2.72
C VAL A 273 -8.30 -18.62 4.19
N PRO A 274 -8.19 -19.60 5.10
CA PRO A 274 -8.13 -19.32 6.52
C PRO A 274 -6.83 -18.57 6.88
N LEU A 275 -6.80 -17.92 8.04
CA LEU A 275 -5.64 -17.17 8.53
C LEU A 275 -4.33 -18.00 8.54
N THR A 276 -4.40 -19.29 8.88
CA THR A 276 -3.24 -20.19 8.93
C THR A 276 -2.61 -20.45 7.56
N GLU A 277 -3.41 -20.48 6.49
CA GLU A 277 -2.90 -20.65 5.13
C GLU A 277 -2.38 -19.34 4.56
N LEU A 278 -3.03 -18.21 4.93
CA LEU A 278 -2.56 -16.87 4.58
C LEU A 278 -1.12 -16.62 5.07
N GLU A 279 -0.75 -17.13 6.25
CA GLU A 279 0.63 -17.05 6.76
C GLU A 279 1.65 -17.67 5.80
N ASN A 280 1.32 -18.81 5.19
CA ASN A 280 2.18 -19.47 4.21
C ASN A 280 2.25 -18.68 2.90
N MET A 281 1.11 -18.14 2.46
CA MET A 281 1.01 -17.35 1.23
C MET A 281 1.74 -16.00 1.35
N ALA A 282 1.78 -15.40 2.54
CA ALA A 282 2.39 -14.09 2.78
C ALA A 282 3.85 -14.04 2.32
N SER A 283 4.62 -15.12 2.47
CA SER A 283 6.01 -15.21 1.99
C SER A 283 6.17 -14.90 0.48
N ARG A 284 5.13 -15.13 -0.32
CA ARG A 284 5.06 -14.86 -1.77
C ARG A 284 4.23 -13.63 -2.12
N MET A 285 4.00 -12.74 -1.16
CA MET A 285 3.43 -11.43 -1.42
C MET A 285 4.53 -10.38 -1.63
N PRO A 286 4.30 -9.30 -2.40
CA PRO A 286 5.17 -8.13 -2.36
C PRO A 286 5.27 -7.60 -0.93
N GLY A 287 6.43 -7.05 -0.55
CA GLY A 287 6.67 -6.63 0.85
C GLY A 287 5.57 -5.74 1.43
N CYS A 288 4.99 -4.82 0.65
CA CYS A 288 3.92 -3.95 1.13
C CYS A 288 2.70 -4.78 1.57
N HIS A 289 2.31 -5.82 0.83
CA HIS A 289 1.24 -6.75 1.19
C HIS A 289 1.64 -7.71 2.32
N GLN A 290 2.92 -8.11 2.43
CA GLN A 290 3.41 -8.81 3.63
C GLN A 290 3.18 -7.97 4.89
N GLY A 291 3.49 -6.67 4.83
CA GLY A 291 3.20 -5.78 5.94
C GLY A 291 1.71 -5.50 6.09
N GLY A 292 0.91 -5.50 5.03
CA GLY A 292 -0.56 -5.48 5.11
C GLY A 292 -1.11 -6.67 5.92
N PHE A 293 -0.55 -7.86 5.69
CA PHE A 293 -0.86 -9.05 6.48
C PHE A 293 -0.44 -8.87 7.95
N ALA A 294 0.75 -8.33 8.20
CA ALA A 294 1.20 -8.05 9.56
C ALA A 294 0.28 -7.05 10.30
N LEU A 295 -0.21 -5.99 9.61
CA LEU A 295 -1.19 -5.05 10.16
C LEU A 295 -2.50 -5.75 10.53
N TYR A 296 -2.98 -6.65 9.66
CA TYR A 296 -4.18 -7.44 9.94
C TYR A 296 -4.01 -8.34 11.16
N LYS A 297 -2.86 -9.01 11.31
CA LYS A 297 -2.56 -9.81 12.52
C LYS A 297 -2.61 -8.96 13.80
N LEU A 298 -1.99 -7.77 13.78
CA LEU A 298 -2.04 -6.85 14.92
C LEU A 298 -3.48 -6.46 15.28
N MET A 299 -4.30 -6.14 14.29
CA MET A 299 -5.72 -5.82 14.50
C MET A 299 -6.50 -7.01 15.09
N VAL A 300 -6.32 -8.21 14.54
CA VAL A 300 -6.99 -9.43 15.03
C VAL A 300 -6.58 -9.75 16.47
N ASP A 301 -5.30 -9.60 16.81
CA ASP A 301 -4.81 -9.89 18.16
C ASP A 301 -5.31 -8.87 19.18
N THR A 302 -5.43 -7.57 18.83
CA THR A 302 -6.07 -6.58 19.70
C THR A 302 -7.54 -6.90 19.97
N ARG A 303 -8.30 -7.35 18.96
CA ARG A 303 -9.71 -7.75 19.14
C ARG A 303 -9.91 -8.98 20.02
N LYS A 304 -8.88 -9.81 20.25
CA LYS A 304 -8.96 -10.93 21.19
C LYS A 304 -8.78 -10.50 22.64
N ILE A 305 -8.19 -9.33 22.87
CA ILE A 305 -7.85 -8.80 24.19
C ILE A 305 -8.97 -7.91 24.73
N THR A 306 -9.71 -7.24 23.84
CA THR A 306 -10.89 -6.42 24.12
C THR A 306 -12.18 -7.23 24.11
#